data_AF-A0A2E6SSM9-F1
#
_entry.id   AF-A0A2E6SSM9-F1
#
_cell.length_a   1.000
_cell.length_b   1.000
_cell.length_c   1.000
_cell.angle_alpha   90.00
_cell.angle_beta   90.00
_cell.angle_gamma   90.00
#
_symmetry.space_group_name_H-M   'P 1'
#
loop_
_entity.id
_entity.type
_entity.pdbx_description
1 polymer ?
#
loop_
_entity_poly.entity_id
_entity_poly.type
_entity_poly.pdbx_seq_one_letter_code
_entity_poly.pdbx_strand_id
1 'polypeptide(L)'
;MKKIKITLFSTILLFIYNQSFAAEWCYERDLNYPPGMFGQFNDKLKTSSNQINKYFKFGKELLSEKPERMLFGLAYLEVLMNELCFDRHSVAAQQSREKIEDIILGLRDSLGMPKSFSRQKAINIYWSTGQLLKLAQVEKLEIDDEREKNIDLIRLTKASLRSALRKAQKDEN
;
A
#
# COMPACT_ATOMS: atom_id res chain seq x y z
N MET A 1 47.64 46.62 -25.82
CA MET A 1 46.41 45.91 -26.26
C MET A 1 46.72 44.46 -26.57
N LYS A 2 46.43 43.52 -25.66
CA LYS A 2 46.41 42.07 -25.94
C LYS A 2 45.26 41.44 -25.15
N LYS A 3 44.59 40.50 -25.82
CA LYS A 3 43.18 40.13 -25.70
C LYS A 3 42.87 39.25 -24.49
N ILE A 4 41.70 39.53 -23.91
CA ILE A 4 40.89 38.71 -23.02
C ILE A 4 40.60 37.35 -23.68
N LYS A 5 40.95 36.23 -23.03
CA LYS A 5 40.32 34.90 -23.21
C LYS A 5 40.60 34.01 -21.99
N ILE A 6 39.92 34.25 -20.86
CA ILE A 6 39.83 33.27 -19.77
C ILE A 6 38.43 33.36 -19.17
N THR A 7 37.43 32.82 -19.86
CA THR A 7 36.09 32.59 -19.29
C THR A 7 35.32 31.61 -20.18
N LEU A 8 35.78 30.37 -20.28
CA LEU A 8 34.93 29.31 -20.85
C LEU A 8 35.28 27.88 -20.38
N PHE A 9 35.84 27.72 -19.18
CA PHE A 9 36.17 26.40 -18.65
C PHE A 9 35.51 26.08 -17.29
N SER A 10 34.73 27.00 -16.72
CA SER A 10 34.07 26.81 -15.42
C SER A 10 32.60 26.38 -15.50
N THR A 11 31.93 26.52 -16.65
CA THR A 11 30.50 26.20 -16.78
C THR A 11 30.23 24.75 -17.17
N ILE A 12 31.20 24.06 -17.78
CA ILE A 12 31.06 22.65 -18.18
C ILE A 12 31.22 21.72 -16.96
N LEU A 13 32.08 22.07 -16.00
CA LEU A 13 32.20 21.31 -14.75
C LEU A 13 30.96 21.41 -13.87
N LEU A 14 30.21 22.52 -13.89
CA LEU A 14 28.96 22.65 -13.13
C LEU A 14 27.78 21.85 -13.72
N PHE A 15 27.85 21.45 -14.99
CA PHE A 15 26.83 20.58 -15.59
C PHE A 15 27.07 19.09 -15.34
N ILE A 16 28.32 18.67 -15.08
CA ILE A 16 28.66 17.26 -14.81
C ILE A 16 28.37 16.90 -13.34
N TYR A 17 28.48 17.85 -12.40
CA TYR A 17 28.13 17.60 -11.00
C TYR A 17 26.62 17.55 -10.73
N ASN A 18 25.77 18.12 -11.58
CA ASN A 18 24.32 18.06 -11.39
C ASN A 18 23.68 16.74 -11.85
N GLN A 19 24.37 15.92 -12.64
CA GLN A 19 23.85 14.59 -13.01
C GLN A 19 24.23 13.48 -12.01
N SER A 20 25.11 13.75 -11.06
CA SER A 20 25.48 12.79 -10.00
C SER A 20 24.62 12.89 -8.74
N PHE A 21 23.71 13.88 -8.67
CA PHE A 21 22.67 13.97 -7.62
C PHE A 21 21.35 13.31 -8.00
N ALA A 22 21.31 12.56 -9.11
CA ALA A 22 20.15 11.73 -9.48
C ALA A 22 20.19 10.32 -8.83
N ALA A 23 21.00 10.14 -7.79
CA ALA A 23 21.33 8.83 -7.23
C ALA A 23 21.23 8.75 -5.70
N GLU A 24 20.29 9.44 -5.05
CA GLU A 24 20.06 9.30 -3.60
C GLU A 24 18.68 9.92 -3.28
N TRP A 25 17.58 9.25 -2.92
CA TRP A 25 17.24 7.95 -2.33
C TRP A 25 15.89 7.51 -2.92
N CYS A 26 15.57 6.21 -2.89
CA CYS A 26 14.19 5.78 -3.13
C CYS A 26 13.57 5.26 -1.84
N TYR A 27 12.57 6.01 -1.35
CA TYR A 27 11.95 5.92 -0.02
C TYR A 27 12.95 5.58 1.12
N GLU A 28 12.48 5.07 2.24
CA GLU A 28 13.30 4.79 3.43
C GLU A 28 14.17 3.54 3.17
N ARG A 29 15.50 3.69 3.15
CA ARG A 29 16.43 2.54 2.97
C ARG A 29 16.36 1.54 4.12
N ASP A 30 16.33 2.05 5.35
CA ASP A 30 16.47 1.24 6.56
C ASP A 30 15.14 1.15 7.30
N LEU A 31 14.15 0.48 6.69
CA LEU A 31 12.91 0.15 7.37
C LEU A 31 13.16 -0.96 8.41
N ASN A 32 12.83 -0.67 9.67
CA ASN A 32 12.79 -1.62 10.75
C ASN A 32 11.38 -2.22 10.87
N TYR A 33 11.21 -3.43 10.36
CA TYR A 33 9.89 -4.06 10.32
C TYR A 33 9.43 -4.55 11.70
N PRO A 34 8.13 -4.38 12.04
CA PRO A 34 7.58 -4.90 13.28
C PRO A 34 7.87 -6.40 13.51
N PRO A 35 8.13 -6.82 14.76
CA PRO A 35 8.32 -8.22 15.09
C PRO A 35 7.16 -9.11 14.60
N GLY A 36 7.50 -10.26 14.02
CA GLY A 36 6.52 -11.21 13.51
C GLY A 36 5.86 -10.82 12.18
N MET A 37 6.17 -9.65 11.60
CA MET A 37 5.64 -9.27 10.29
C MET A 37 6.10 -10.24 9.20
N PHE A 38 7.40 -10.44 9.07
CA PHE A 38 7.94 -11.33 8.03
C PHE A 38 8.32 -12.73 8.54
N GLY A 39 8.25 -13.00 9.84
CA GLY A 39 8.70 -14.29 10.40
C GLY A 39 10.11 -14.65 9.92
N GLN A 40 10.26 -15.84 9.34
CA GLN A 40 11.51 -16.34 8.76
C GLN A 40 11.73 -15.93 7.29
N PHE A 41 10.82 -15.14 6.69
CA PHE A 41 10.89 -14.78 5.28
C PHE A 41 11.85 -13.62 5.03
N ASN A 42 12.80 -13.84 4.12
CA ASN A 42 13.77 -12.83 3.71
C ASN A 42 13.27 -11.95 2.56
N ASP A 43 12.42 -12.49 1.67
CA ASP A 43 11.90 -11.74 0.51
C ASP A 43 10.70 -10.87 0.89
N LYS A 44 10.96 -9.57 1.11
CA LYS A 44 9.97 -8.58 1.55
C LYS A 44 8.99 -8.23 0.44
N LEU A 45 9.47 -8.12 -0.80
CA LEU A 45 8.65 -7.82 -1.97
C LEU A 45 7.59 -8.91 -2.19
N LYS A 46 8.04 -10.16 -2.31
CA LYS A 46 7.15 -11.30 -2.57
C LYS A 46 6.19 -11.54 -1.41
N THR A 47 6.71 -11.49 -0.18
CA THR A 47 5.86 -11.69 1.01
C THR A 47 4.78 -10.61 1.10
N SER A 48 5.13 -9.34 0.91
CA SER A 48 4.17 -8.24 0.97
C SER A 48 3.10 -8.36 -0.12
N SER A 49 3.51 -8.66 -1.36
CA SER A 49 2.58 -8.91 -2.47
C SER A 49 1.61 -10.06 -2.18
N ASN A 50 2.10 -11.16 -1.61
CA ASN A 50 1.26 -12.30 -1.24
C ASN A 50 0.24 -11.95 -0.15
N GLN A 51 0.64 -11.20 0.87
CA GLN A 51 -0.25 -10.81 1.97
C GLN A 51 -1.31 -9.80 1.51
N ILE A 52 -0.94 -8.82 0.67
CA ILE A 52 -1.89 -7.89 0.04
C ILE A 52 -2.93 -8.67 -0.77
N ASN A 53 -2.51 -9.64 -1.59
CA ASN A 53 -3.44 -10.48 -2.34
C ASN A 53 -4.35 -11.29 -1.41
N LYS A 54 -3.78 -11.90 -0.37
CA LYS A 54 -4.53 -12.66 0.62
C LYS A 54 -5.63 -11.81 1.27
N TYR A 55 -5.32 -10.58 1.68
CA TYR A 55 -6.28 -9.74 2.41
C TYR A 55 -7.24 -8.99 1.48
N PHE A 56 -6.74 -8.30 0.45
CA PHE A 56 -7.56 -7.38 -0.36
C PHE A 56 -8.12 -8.00 -1.64
N LYS A 57 -7.54 -9.08 -2.17
CA LYS A 57 -8.07 -9.75 -3.37
C LYS A 57 -8.97 -10.92 -2.99
N PHE A 58 -8.43 -11.86 -2.22
CA PHE A 58 -9.13 -13.11 -1.88
C PHE A 58 -9.95 -12.97 -0.60
N GLY A 59 -9.44 -12.25 0.39
CA GLY A 59 -10.06 -12.08 1.71
C GLY A 59 -10.97 -10.87 1.86
N LYS A 60 -11.27 -10.13 0.78
CA LYS A 60 -11.94 -8.82 0.85
C LYS A 60 -13.30 -8.86 1.55
N GLU A 61 -14.04 -9.94 1.36
CA GLU A 61 -15.39 -10.10 1.95
C GLU A 61 -15.32 -10.31 3.47
N LEU A 62 -14.14 -10.66 4.01
CA LEU A 62 -13.91 -10.86 5.45
C LEU A 62 -13.37 -9.60 6.14
N LEU A 63 -13.09 -8.52 5.40
CA LEU A 63 -12.48 -7.31 6.00
C LEU A 63 -13.41 -6.60 6.98
N SER A 64 -14.72 -6.68 6.76
CA SER A 64 -15.73 -6.14 7.69
C SER A 64 -15.83 -6.94 8.98
N GLU A 65 -15.60 -8.24 8.92
CA GLU A 65 -15.64 -9.14 10.08
C GLU A 65 -14.31 -9.18 10.83
N LYS A 66 -13.23 -8.84 10.13
CA LYS A 66 -11.84 -8.96 10.59
C LYS A 66 -11.06 -7.70 10.24
N PRO A 67 -11.35 -6.57 10.90
CA PRO A 67 -10.73 -5.27 10.60
C PRO A 67 -9.21 -5.29 10.81
N GLU A 68 -8.68 -6.18 11.66
CA GLU A 68 -7.24 -6.36 11.83
C GLU A 68 -6.56 -6.76 10.51
N ARG A 69 -7.25 -7.53 9.66
CA ARG A 69 -6.72 -7.96 8.35
C ARG A 69 -6.57 -6.79 7.39
N MET A 70 -7.47 -5.81 7.46
CA MET A 70 -7.35 -4.58 6.68
C MET A 70 -6.07 -3.85 7.08
N LEU A 71 -5.85 -3.67 8.38
CA LEU A 71 -4.68 -2.95 8.89
C LEU A 71 -3.36 -3.68 8.57
N PHE A 72 -3.31 -5.01 8.72
CA PHE A 72 -2.14 -5.78 8.27
C PHE A 72 -1.92 -5.65 6.76
N GLY A 73 -2.98 -5.70 5.96
CA GLY A 73 -2.91 -5.46 4.52
C GLY A 73 -2.32 -4.09 4.17
N LEU A 74 -2.75 -3.03 4.86
CA LEU A 74 -2.22 -1.68 4.67
C LEU A 74 -0.74 -1.59 5.06
N ALA A 75 -0.33 -2.23 6.17
CA ALA A 75 1.08 -2.30 6.54
C ALA A 75 1.93 -2.97 5.45
N TYR A 76 1.47 -4.07 4.86
CA TYR A 76 2.19 -4.70 3.74
C TYR A 76 2.15 -3.86 2.46
N LEU A 77 1.09 -3.09 2.22
CA LEU A 77 1.01 -2.18 1.08
C LEU A 77 2.08 -1.08 1.16
N GLU A 78 2.29 -0.53 2.35
CA GLU A 78 3.37 0.42 2.61
C GLU A 78 4.74 -0.21 2.32
N VAL A 79 5.00 -1.44 2.79
CA VAL A 79 6.25 -2.14 2.47
C VAL A 79 6.38 -2.39 0.98
N LEU A 80 5.34 -2.89 0.31
CA LEU A 80 5.37 -3.16 -1.13
C LEU A 80 5.73 -1.88 -1.90
N MET A 81 5.18 -0.74 -1.52
CA MET A 81 5.49 0.54 -2.16
C MET A 81 6.96 0.94 -1.96
N ASN A 82 7.51 0.71 -0.76
CA ASN A 82 8.94 0.93 -0.49
C ASN A 82 9.82 0.07 -1.39
N GLU A 83 9.47 -1.23 -1.49
CA GLU A 83 10.25 -2.22 -2.25
C GLU A 83 10.16 -1.97 -3.75
N LEU A 84 9.01 -1.56 -4.31
CA LEU A 84 8.81 -1.38 -5.76
C LEU A 84 9.70 -0.33 -6.44
N CYS A 85 10.61 0.33 -5.71
CA CYS A 85 11.60 1.22 -6.29
C CYS A 85 12.88 0.53 -6.81
N PHE A 86 12.70 -0.53 -7.61
CA PHE A 86 13.81 -1.22 -8.28
C PHE A 86 14.19 -0.57 -9.62
N ASP A 87 13.22 -0.14 -10.44
CA ASP A 87 13.48 0.48 -11.76
C ASP A 87 13.28 2.00 -11.72
N ARG A 88 14.39 2.73 -11.71
CA ARG A 88 14.41 4.20 -11.59
C ARG A 88 14.51 4.91 -12.94
N HIS A 89 14.77 4.19 -14.02
CA HIS A 89 15.05 4.79 -15.32
C HIS A 89 13.85 4.71 -16.27
N SER A 90 12.87 3.84 -15.98
CA SER A 90 11.61 3.79 -16.70
C SER A 90 10.64 4.90 -16.25
N VAL A 91 10.36 5.85 -17.15
CA VAL A 91 9.34 6.90 -16.96
C VAL A 91 7.96 6.30 -16.69
N ALA A 92 7.60 5.23 -17.40
CA ALA A 92 6.33 4.54 -17.19
C ALA A 92 6.24 3.92 -15.78
N ALA A 93 7.33 3.31 -15.29
CA ALA A 93 7.37 2.75 -13.95
C ALA A 93 7.28 3.83 -12.86
N GLN A 94 7.91 4.99 -13.08
CA GLN A 94 7.80 6.15 -12.18
C GLN A 94 6.34 6.64 -12.09
N GLN A 95 5.68 6.89 -13.23
CA GLN A 95 4.29 7.36 -13.25
C GLN A 95 3.32 6.36 -12.61
N SER A 96 3.52 5.05 -12.82
CA SER A 96 2.72 4.02 -12.17
C SER A 96 2.91 4.03 -10.66
N ARG A 97 4.14 4.26 -10.17
CA ARG A 97 4.42 4.36 -8.73
C ARG A 97 3.76 5.58 -8.11
N GLU A 98 3.87 6.75 -8.72
CA GLU A 98 3.24 7.99 -8.23
C GLU A 98 1.73 7.82 -8.05
N LYS A 99 1.06 7.21 -9.05
CA LYS A 99 -0.38 6.91 -8.95
C LYS A 99 -0.72 5.98 -7.78
N ILE A 100 0.11 4.98 -7.52
CA ILE A 100 -0.09 4.06 -6.39
C ILE A 100 0.18 4.78 -5.07
N GLU A 101 1.20 5.63 -5.01
CA GLU A 101 1.50 6.44 -3.84
C GLU A 101 0.35 7.38 -3.49
N ASP A 102 -0.24 8.07 -4.47
CA ASP A 102 -1.40 8.93 -4.25
C ASP A 102 -2.58 8.18 -3.63
N ILE A 103 -2.82 6.94 -4.08
CA ILE A 103 -3.83 6.07 -3.48
C ILE A 103 -3.49 5.74 -2.03
N ILE A 104 -2.23 5.39 -1.74
CA ILE A 104 -1.77 5.09 -0.37
C ILE A 104 -1.91 6.31 0.53
N LEU A 105 -1.53 7.50 0.06
CA LEU A 105 -1.68 8.75 0.79
C LEU A 105 -3.15 9.10 1.01
N GLY A 106 -4.03 8.83 0.04
CA GLY A 106 -5.48 8.97 0.20
C GLY A 106 -6.06 8.00 1.24
N LEU A 107 -5.55 6.76 1.30
CA LEU A 107 -5.94 5.79 2.33
C LEU A 107 -5.50 6.23 3.73
N ARG A 108 -4.29 6.78 3.87
CA ARG A 108 -3.84 7.39 5.14
C ARG A 108 -4.78 8.48 5.60
N ASP A 109 -5.09 9.41 4.70
CA ASP A 109 -5.98 10.56 4.97
C ASP A 109 -7.37 10.09 5.42
N SER A 110 -7.93 9.09 4.73
CA SER A 110 -9.22 8.48 5.04
C SER A 110 -9.27 7.82 6.43
N LEU A 111 -8.10 7.41 6.95
CA LEU A 111 -7.94 6.84 8.29
C LEU A 111 -7.50 7.87 9.33
N GLY A 112 -7.52 9.17 8.99
CA GLY A 112 -7.09 10.27 9.86
C GLY A 112 -5.58 10.30 10.10
N MET A 113 -4.79 9.63 9.26
CA MET A 113 -3.33 9.63 9.35
C MET A 113 -2.74 10.74 8.46
N PRO A 114 -1.84 11.58 9.01
CA PRO A 114 -1.15 12.59 8.22
C PRO A 114 -0.35 11.98 7.07
N LYS A 115 -0.51 12.54 5.86
CA LYS A 115 0.26 12.16 4.66
C LYS A 115 1.77 12.30 4.87
N SER A 116 2.19 13.25 5.71
CA SER A 116 3.58 13.52 6.07
C SER A 116 4.24 12.46 6.96
N PHE A 117 3.49 11.44 7.43
CA PHE A 117 4.11 10.37 8.20
C PHE A 117 5.11 9.59 7.36
N SER A 118 6.25 9.29 7.97
CA SER A 118 7.22 8.35 7.43
C SER A 118 6.54 7.00 7.21
N ARG A 119 7.03 6.26 6.21
CA ARG A 119 6.51 4.94 5.86
C ARG A 119 6.73 3.98 7.02
N GLN A 120 7.88 4.04 7.71
CA GLN A 120 8.10 3.34 8.97
C GLN A 120 7.00 3.60 10.02
N LYS A 121 6.64 4.87 10.21
CA LYS A 121 5.62 5.25 11.19
C LYS A 121 4.24 4.72 10.79
N ALA A 122 3.89 4.83 9.51
CA ALA A 122 2.64 4.29 8.99
C ALA A 122 2.57 2.75 9.16
N ILE A 123 3.62 2.04 8.79
CA ILE A 123 3.75 0.58 8.99
C ILE A 123 3.54 0.22 10.47
N ASN A 124 4.23 0.92 11.38
CA ASN A 124 4.12 0.64 12.81
C ASN A 124 2.70 0.87 13.33
N ILE A 125 2.05 1.99 12.97
CA ILE A 125 0.68 2.30 13.38
C ILE A 125 -0.30 1.23 12.87
N TYR A 126 -0.25 0.90 11.58
CA TYR A 126 -1.11 -0.12 11.01
C TYR A 126 -0.89 -1.48 11.68
N TRP A 127 0.36 -1.89 11.84
CA TRP A 127 0.69 -3.19 12.42
C TRP A 127 0.29 -3.29 13.89
N SER A 128 0.66 -2.31 14.71
CA SER A 128 0.35 -2.32 16.15
C SER A 128 -1.16 -2.27 16.39
N THR A 129 -1.88 -1.46 15.61
CA THR A 129 -3.34 -1.35 15.71
C THR A 129 -4.00 -2.65 15.25
N GLY A 130 -3.50 -3.29 14.19
CA GLY A 130 -3.95 -4.62 13.79
C GLY A 130 -3.72 -5.68 14.87
N GLN A 131 -2.56 -5.67 15.54
CA GLN A 131 -2.31 -6.59 16.67
C GLN A 131 -3.28 -6.32 17.83
N LEU A 132 -3.53 -5.06 18.15
CA LEU A 132 -4.48 -4.68 19.19
C LEU A 132 -5.89 -5.18 18.85
N LEU A 133 -6.37 -4.95 17.63
CA LEU A 133 -7.70 -5.42 17.19
C LEU A 133 -7.79 -6.95 17.14
N LYS A 134 -6.70 -7.64 16.81
CA LYS A 134 -6.65 -9.10 16.85
C LYS A 134 -6.77 -9.65 18.27
N LEU A 135 -6.20 -8.94 19.24
CA LEU A 135 -6.21 -9.32 20.67
C LEU A 135 -7.48 -8.88 21.38
N ALA A 136 -8.06 -7.76 20.97
CA ALA A 136 -9.36 -7.34 21.40
C ALA A 136 -10.34 -8.45 21.02
N GLN A 137 -10.77 -9.23 22.00
CA GLN A 137 -11.97 -10.04 21.87
C GLN A 137 -13.08 -9.04 21.59
N VAL A 138 -13.38 -8.82 20.32
CA VAL A 138 -14.50 -7.96 19.94
C VAL A 138 -15.70 -8.63 20.57
N GLU A 139 -16.26 -7.96 21.58
CA GLU A 139 -17.51 -8.36 22.20
C GLU A 139 -18.47 -8.61 21.04
N LYS A 140 -18.87 -9.88 20.86
CA LYS A 140 -19.91 -10.18 19.89
C LYS A 140 -21.11 -9.42 20.39
N LEU A 141 -21.46 -8.32 19.71
CA LEU A 141 -22.75 -7.69 19.91
C LEU A 141 -23.77 -8.83 19.85
N GLU A 142 -24.56 -9.01 20.90
CA GLU A 142 -25.70 -9.92 20.82
C GLU A 142 -26.62 -9.35 19.74
N ILE A 143 -26.55 -9.96 18.57
CA ILE A 143 -27.45 -9.70 17.46
C ILE A 143 -28.61 -10.67 17.69
N ASP A 144 -29.83 -10.16 17.76
CA ASP A 144 -31.00 -11.04 17.84
C ASP A 144 -31.08 -11.95 16.59
N ASP A 145 -31.72 -13.11 16.73
CA ASP A 145 -31.85 -14.13 15.66
C ASP A 145 -32.49 -13.58 14.37
N GLU A 146 -33.36 -12.57 14.48
CA GLU A 146 -34.03 -11.95 13.33
C GLU A 146 -33.04 -11.11 12.53
N ARG A 147 -32.20 -10.35 13.23
CA ARG A 147 -31.18 -9.49 12.64
C ARG A 147 -30.04 -10.32 12.05
N GLU A 148 -29.67 -11.46 12.64
CA GLU A 148 -28.74 -12.41 12.03
C GLU A 148 -29.30 -13.01 10.73
N LYS A 149 -30.56 -13.48 10.75
CA LYS A 149 -31.26 -13.95 9.54
C LYS A 149 -31.31 -12.88 8.45
N ASN A 150 -31.59 -11.63 8.82
CA ASN A 150 -31.64 -10.52 7.88
C ASN A 150 -30.27 -10.25 7.24
N ILE A 151 -29.18 -10.29 8.02
CA ILE A 151 -27.82 -10.14 7.49
C ILE A 151 -27.50 -11.25 6.48
N ASP A 152 -27.85 -12.50 6.80
CA ASP A 152 -27.61 -13.64 5.91
C ASP A 152 -28.47 -13.58 4.65
N LEU A 153 -29.73 -13.17 4.76
CA LEU A 153 -30.60 -12.95 3.61
C LEU A 153 -30.04 -11.86 2.68
N ILE A 154 -29.53 -10.77 3.24
CA ILE A 154 -28.88 -9.69 2.51
C ILE A 154 -27.62 -10.21 1.80
N ARG A 155 -26.79 -11.01 2.48
CA ARG A 155 -25.58 -11.61 1.88
C ARG A 155 -25.94 -12.53 0.71
N LEU A 156 -26.90 -13.43 0.89
CA LEU A 156 -27.38 -14.35 -0.16
C LEU A 156 -27.95 -13.57 -1.35
N THR A 157 -28.80 -12.58 -1.08
CA THR A 157 -29.41 -11.75 -2.11
C THR A 157 -28.34 -11.00 -2.90
N LYS A 158 -27.37 -10.37 -2.23
CA LYS A 158 -26.24 -9.68 -2.87
C LYS A 158 -25.41 -10.62 -3.73
N ALA A 159 -25.12 -11.83 -3.27
CA ALA A 159 -24.38 -12.83 -4.03
C ALA A 159 -25.13 -13.27 -5.30
N SER A 160 -26.44 -13.53 -5.17
CA SER A 160 -27.31 -13.87 -6.30
C SER A 160 -27.37 -12.74 -7.33
N LEU A 161 -27.56 -11.49 -6.88
CA LEU A 161 -27.61 -10.31 -7.76
C LEU A 161 -26.30 -10.13 -8.54
N ARG A 162 -25.16 -10.31 -7.87
CA ARG A 162 -23.83 -10.22 -8.49
C ARG A 162 -23.61 -11.32 -9.55
N SER A 163 -24.16 -12.51 -9.31
CA SER A 163 -24.11 -13.63 -10.27
C SER A 163 -24.99 -13.34 -11.50
N ALA A 164 -26.21 -12.85 -11.28
CA ALA A 164 -27.13 -12.47 -12.35
C ALA A 164 -26.55 -11.34 -13.23
N LEU A 165 -26.01 -10.29 -12.61
CA LEU A 165 -25.33 -9.20 -13.33
C LEU A 165 -24.17 -9.69 -14.21
N ARG A 166 -23.37 -10.63 -13.70
CA ARG A 166 -22.26 -11.22 -14.48
C ARG A 166 -22.74 -12.09 -15.64
N LYS A 167 -23.90 -12.74 -15.54
CA LYS A 167 -24.50 -13.49 -16.65
C LYS A 167 -25.02 -12.53 -17.71
N ALA A 168 -25.81 -11.52 -17.32
CA ALA A 168 -26.32 -10.51 -18.24
C ALA A 168 -25.20 -9.81 -19.04
N GLN A 169 -24.08 -9.45 -18.39
CA GLN A 169 -22.92 -8.84 -19.07
C GLN A 169 -22.18 -9.78 -20.04
N LYS A 170 -22.32 -11.10 -19.88
CA LYS A 170 -21.75 -12.09 -20.79
C LYS A 170 -22.68 -12.42 -21.95
N ASP A 171 -23.98 -12.28 -21.76
CA ASP A 171 -24.99 -12.53 -22.79
C ASP A 171 -25.15 -11.33 -23.76
N GLU A 172 -24.65 -10.14 -23.37
CA GLU A 172 -24.60 -8.91 -24.20
C GLU A 172 -23.31 -8.74 -25.03
N ASN A 173 -22.29 -9.62 -24.89
CA ASN A 173 -21.04 -9.61 -25.68
C ASN A 173 -20.91 -10.85 -26.55
#